data_AF-A0A661Z209-F1
#
_entry.id   AF-A0A661Z209-F1
#
_cell.length_a   1.000
_cell.length_b   1.000
_cell.length_c   1.000
_cell.angle_alpha   90.00
_cell.angle_beta   90.00
_cell.angle_gamma   90.00
#
_symmetry.space_group_name_H-M   'P 1'
#
loop_
_entity.id
_entity.type
_entity.pdbx_description
1 polymer ?
#
loop_
_entity_poly.entity_id
_entity_poly.type
_entity_poly.pdbx_seq_one_letter_code
_entity_poly.pdbx_strand_id
1 'polypeptide(L)'
;NIDPIQIIERNNSLYLRDNANGIFVFDRYGGFLRQMPFTNIDDFYIDDNNWLMLKNDTNFVFNPISLQVDTVALPNQNIKQIRVYDNKMYYLTQSGDFEMIKI
;
A
#
# COMPACT_ATOMS: atom_id res chain seq x y z
N ASN A 1 15.12 -6.11 15.01
CA ASN A 1 14.01 -7.08 15.03
C ASN A 1 13.00 -6.61 13.99
N ILE A 2 12.46 -7.50 13.16
CA ILE A 2 11.43 -7.17 12.16
C ILE A 2 10.09 -7.69 12.72
N ASP A 3 9.07 -6.85 12.68
CA ASP A 3 7.70 -7.17 13.07
C ASP A 3 6.78 -7.11 11.83
N PRO A 4 6.60 -8.22 11.10
CA PRO A 4 5.86 -8.24 9.84
C PRO A 4 4.36 -8.09 10.09
N ILE A 5 3.76 -7.06 9.50
CA ILE A 5 2.33 -6.75 9.65
C ILE A 5 1.54 -7.11 8.39
N GLN A 6 2.18 -7.04 7.23
CA GLN A 6 1.54 -7.33 5.95
C GLN A 6 2.57 -7.86 4.95
N ILE A 7 2.17 -8.87 4.18
CA ILE A 7 2.97 -9.42 3.08
C ILE A 7 2.09 -9.43 1.82
N ILE A 8 2.62 -8.92 0.71
CA ILE A 8 1.98 -9.02 -0.61
C ILE A 8 2.97 -9.54 -1.65
N GLU A 9 2.47 -10.30 -2.60
CA GLU A 9 3.21 -10.70 -3.81
C GLU A 9 2.67 -9.91 -5.00
N ARG A 10 3.55 -9.27 -5.76
CA ARG A 10 3.20 -8.56 -7.00
C ARG A 10 4.39 -8.47 -7.92
N ASN A 11 4.18 -8.61 -9.22
CA ASN A 11 5.22 -8.45 -10.25
C ASN A 11 6.50 -9.24 -9.92
N ASN A 12 6.35 -10.52 -9.53
CA ASN A 12 7.46 -11.42 -9.26
C ASN A 12 8.40 -10.93 -8.12
N SER A 13 7.85 -10.13 -7.20
CA SER A 13 8.51 -9.62 -6.00
C SER A 13 7.60 -9.83 -4.78
N LEU A 14 8.21 -10.03 -3.63
CA LEU A 14 7.54 -10.11 -2.33
C LEU A 14 7.80 -8.83 -1.55
N TYR A 15 6.76 -8.27 -0.95
CA TYR A 15 6.83 -7.04 -0.17
C TYR A 15 6.35 -7.33 1.24
N LEU A 16 7.20 -7.04 2.23
CA LEU A 16 6.89 -7.23 3.64
C LEU A 16 6.91 -5.86 4.33
N ARG A 17 5.77 -5.45 4.86
CA ARG A 17 5.64 -4.22 5.64
C ARG A 17 5.87 -4.50 7.13
N ASP A 18 6.67 -3.64 7.70
CA ASP A 18 6.90 -3.44 9.13
C ASP A 18 6.62 -1.96 9.44
N ASN A 19 5.92 -1.67 10.55
CA ASN A 19 5.52 -0.28 10.85
C ASN A 19 6.70 0.65 11.17
N ALA A 20 7.73 0.13 11.83
CA ALA A 20 8.89 0.90 12.31
C ALA A 20 9.99 0.99 11.24
N ASN A 21 10.15 -0.07 10.45
CA ASN A 21 11.24 -0.21 9.49
C ASN A 21 10.81 0.08 8.04
N GLY A 22 9.51 0.06 7.74
CA GLY A 22 8.99 0.32 6.39
C GLY A 22 8.77 -0.96 5.58
N ILE A 23 8.97 -0.91 4.27
CA ILE A 23 8.66 -2.04 3.38
C ILE A 23 9.95 -2.69 2.85
N PHE A 24 10.17 -3.94 3.22
CA PHE A 24 11.24 -4.77 2.68
C PHE A 24 10.77 -5.40 1.37
N VAL A 25 11.61 -5.33 0.34
CA VAL A 25 11.36 -5.90 -0.99
C VAL A 25 12.30 -7.05 -1.21
N PHE A 26 11.74 -8.20 -1.59
CA PHE A 26 12.47 -9.41 -1.93
C PHE A 26 12.14 -9.82 -3.36
N ASP A 27 13.07 -10.53 -4.00
CA ASP A 27 12.74 -11.27 -5.21
C ASP A 27 11.81 -12.45 -4.90
N ARG A 28 11.31 -13.12 -5.95
CA ARG A 28 10.40 -14.27 -5.81
C ARG A 28 10.99 -15.47 -5.04
N TYR A 29 12.30 -15.53 -4.87
CA TYR A 29 13.00 -16.61 -4.17
C TYR A 29 13.35 -16.24 -2.73
N GLY A 30 12.94 -15.04 -2.26
CA GLY A 30 13.23 -14.55 -0.92
C GLY A 30 14.58 -13.84 -0.79
N GLY A 31 15.27 -13.56 -1.89
CA GLY A 31 16.48 -12.73 -1.88
C GLY A 31 16.13 -11.29 -1.56
N PHE A 32 16.75 -10.71 -0.53
CA PHE A 32 16.53 -9.31 -0.17
C PHE A 32 17.08 -8.38 -1.26
N LEU A 33 16.23 -7.49 -1.77
CA LEU A 33 16.58 -6.52 -2.82
C LEU A 33 16.84 -5.13 -2.23
N ARG A 34 15.88 -4.59 -1.49
CA ARG A 34 15.94 -3.23 -0.93
C ARG A 34 14.90 -3.00 0.16
N GLN A 35 15.04 -1.89 0.85
CA GLN A 35 14.08 -1.38 1.83
C GLN A 35 13.56 -0.01 1.40
N MET A 36 12.24 0.16 1.42
CA MET A 36 11.56 1.42 1.17
C MET A 36 11.17 2.05 2.52
N PRO A 37 11.55 3.31 2.80
CA PRO A 37 11.39 3.93 4.13
C PRO A 37 9.96 4.42 4.42
N PHE A 38 8.94 3.70 3.93
CA PHE A 38 7.54 4.02 4.14
C PHE A 38 7.04 3.50 5.49
N THR A 39 7.22 4.31 6.53
CA THR A 39 6.84 3.99 7.92
C THR A 39 5.51 4.61 8.30
N ASN A 40 4.88 4.04 9.33
CA ASN A 40 3.60 4.53 9.88
C ASN A 40 2.52 4.68 8.80
N ILE A 41 2.31 3.63 8.01
CA ILE A 41 1.23 3.51 7.03
C ILE A 41 0.24 2.43 7.50
N ASP A 42 -1.05 2.66 7.27
CA ASP A 42 -2.14 1.81 7.75
C ASP A 42 -2.35 0.58 6.85
N ASP A 43 -2.22 0.77 5.54
CA ASP A 43 -2.28 -0.27 4.49
C ASP A 43 -1.32 0.08 3.35
N PHE A 44 -0.92 -0.93 2.58
CA PHE A 44 -0.29 -0.70 1.29
C PHE A 44 -0.75 -1.71 0.23
N TYR A 45 -0.72 -1.27 -1.02
CA TYR A 45 -1.04 -2.08 -2.18
C TYR A 45 -0.18 -1.66 -3.36
N ILE A 46 0.07 -2.59 -4.28
CA ILE A 46 0.79 -2.31 -5.52
C ILE A 46 -0.16 -2.56 -6.68
N ASP A 47 -0.49 -1.48 -7.40
CA ASP A 47 -1.33 -1.49 -8.58
C ASP A 47 -0.47 -1.19 -9.81
N ASP A 48 -0.35 -2.17 -10.69
CA ASP A 48 0.63 -2.20 -11.79
C ASP A 48 2.03 -1.75 -11.35
N ASN A 49 2.37 -0.48 -11.55
CA ASN A 49 3.67 0.11 -11.18
C ASN A 49 3.59 1.09 -10.01
N ASN A 50 2.39 1.47 -9.56
CA ASN A 50 2.19 2.45 -8.51
C ASN A 50 2.03 1.79 -7.14
N TRP A 51 2.56 2.45 -6.12
CA TRP A 51 2.45 2.07 -4.73
C TRP A 51 1.38 2.92 -4.09
N LEU A 52 0.29 2.29 -3.68
CA LEU A 52 -0.76 2.93 -2.91
C LEU A 52 -0.45 2.72 -1.43
N MET A 53 -0.38 3.81 -0.68
CA MET A 53 -0.09 3.80 0.75
C MET A 53 -1.19 4.56 1.45
N LEU A 54 -1.95 3.86 2.28
CA LEU A 54 -2.95 4.47 3.13
C LEU A 54 -2.28 5.00 4.39
N LYS A 55 -2.52 6.27 4.72
CA LYS A 55 -2.09 6.85 5.99
C LYS A 55 -3.06 7.93 6.43
N ASN A 56 -3.65 7.76 7.61
CA ASN A 56 -4.61 8.72 8.18
C ASN A 56 -5.71 9.09 7.18
N ASP A 57 -6.41 8.10 6.64
CA ASP A 57 -7.51 8.25 5.66
C ASP A 57 -7.13 8.92 4.32
N THR A 58 -5.84 9.11 4.06
CA THR A 58 -5.33 9.64 2.81
C THR A 58 -4.59 8.55 2.05
N ASN A 59 -4.94 8.34 0.79
CA ASN A 59 -4.19 7.45 -0.09
C ASN A 59 -3.09 8.23 -0.81
N PHE A 60 -1.84 7.86 -0.59
CA PHE A 60 -0.68 8.35 -1.32
C PHE A 60 -0.36 7.39 -2.46
N VAL A 61 -0.31 7.90 -3.68
CA VAL A 61 0.04 7.14 -4.89
C VAL A 61 1.47 7.50 -5.27
N PHE A 62 2.40 6.58 -5.07
CA PHE A 62 3.81 6.77 -5.39
C PHE A 62 4.21 5.98 -6.64
N ASN A 63 4.83 6.67 -7.59
CA ASN A 63 5.45 6.02 -8.73
C ASN A 63 6.96 5.82 -8.47
N PRO A 64 7.46 4.58 -8.36
CA PRO A 64 8.85 4.30 -8.03
C PRO A 64 9.83 4.63 -9.17
N ILE A 65 9.35 4.88 -10.39
CA ILE A 65 10.18 5.22 -11.55
C ILE A 65 10.36 6.74 -11.64
N SER A 66 9.26 7.50 -11.64
CA SER A 66 9.30 8.97 -11.74
C SER A 66 9.54 9.66 -10.39
N LEU A 67 9.42 8.92 -9.29
CA LEU A 67 9.48 9.41 -7.91
C LEU A 67 8.39 10.44 -7.56
N GLN A 68 7.34 10.51 -8.38
CA GLN A 68 6.19 11.37 -8.12
C GLN A 68 5.27 10.77 -7.07
N VAL A 69 4.66 11.65 -6.28
CA VAL A 69 3.67 11.32 -5.26
C VAL A 69 2.42 12.14 -5.53
N ASP A 70 1.31 11.47 -5.74
CA ASP A 70 -0.02 12.06 -5.76
C ASP A 70 -0.80 11.68 -4.50
N THR A 71 -1.85 12.44 -4.19
CA THR A 71 -2.74 12.16 -3.05
C THR A 71 -4.19 12.09 -3.52
N VAL A 72 -4.90 11.06 -3.06
CA VAL A 72 -6.34 10.91 -3.24
C VAL A 72 -6.98 10.94 -1.86
N ALA A 73 -7.78 11.97 -1.60
CA ALA A 73 -8.61 12.03 -0.41
C ALA A 73 -9.75 11.01 -0.53
N LEU A 74 -9.95 10.21 0.50
CA LEU A 74 -11.04 9.24 0.56
C LEU A 74 -12.31 9.92 1.11
N PRO A 75 -13.50 9.55 0.62
CA PRO A 75 -14.74 10.20 1.02
C PRO A 75 -15.12 9.93 2.49
N ASN A 76 -14.61 8.84 3.06
CA ASN A 76 -14.88 8.41 4.42
C ASN A 76 -13.62 8.42 5.28
N GLN A 77 -13.85 8.43 6.60
CA GLN A 77 -12.81 8.36 7.62
C GLN A 77 -12.69 6.94 8.19
N ASN A 78 -11.63 6.70 8.96
CA ASN A 78 -11.31 5.43 9.59
C ASN A 78 -11.19 4.29 8.57
N ILE A 79 -10.47 4.56 7.49
CA ILE A 79 -10.18 3.58 6.46
C ILE A 79 -9.16 2.59 6.99
N LYS A 80 -9.46 1.31 6.82
CA LYS A 80 -8.60 0.20 7.24
C LYS A 80 -7.75 -0.30 6.08
N GLN A 81 -8.33 -0.43 4.89
CA GLN A 81 -7.66 -1.00 3.72
C GLN A 81 -8.16 -0.38 2.42
N ILE A 82 -7.29 -0.38 1.40
CA ILE A 82 -7.59 0.13 0.05
C ILE A 82 -7.13 -0.85 -1.02
N ARG A 83 -7.90 -1.03 -2.09
CA ARG A 83 -7.49 -1.81 -3.27
C ARG A 83 -7.93 -1.08 -4.53
N VAL A 84 -7.14 -1.20 -5.59
CA VAL A 84 -7.53 -0.72 -6.92
C VAL A 84 -7.73 -1.91 -7.84
N TYR A 85 -8.83 -1.85 -8.58
CA TYR A 85 -9.19 -2.82 -9.61
C TYR A 85 -10.16 -2.17 -10.60
N ASP A 86 -9.93 -2.35 -11.91
CA ASP A 86 -10.84 -1.91 -12.97
C ASP A 86 -11.23 -0.41 -12.86
N ASN A 87 -10.23 0.47 -12.75
CA ASN A 87 -10.38 1.92 -12.55
C ASN A 87 -11.34 2.30 -11.41
N LYS A 88 -11.39 1.46 -10.38
CA LYS A 88 -12.15 1.70 -9.16
C LYS A 88 -11.25 1.49 -7.97
N MET A 89 -11.40 2.37 -6.99
CA MET A 89 -10.80 2.20 -5.68
C MET A 89 -11.86 1.68 -4.74
N TYR A 90 -11.57 0.53 -4.15
CA TYR A 90 -12.35 -0.12 -3.12
C TYR A 90 -11.70 0.15 -1.78
N TYR A 91 -12.50 0.41 -0.75
CA TYR A 91 -11.98 0.60 0.59
C TYR A 91 -12.87 -0.05 1.64
N LEU A 92 -12.21 -0.55 2.69
CA LEU A 92 -12.82 -1.16 3.86
C LEU A 92 -12.60 -0.23 5.03
N THR A 93 -13.66 0.14 5.74
CA THR A 93 -13.57 0.94 6.96
C THR A 93 -13.23 0.07 8.17
N GLN A 94 -12.83 0.68 9.29
CA GLN A 94 -12.62 -0.02 10.54
C GLN A 94 -13.90 -0.64 11.12
N SER A 95 -15.08 -0.07 10.82
CA SER A 95 -16.40 -0.65 11.20
C SER A 95 -16.79 -1.87 10.38
N GLY A 96 -16.08 -2.13 9.26
CA GLY A 96 -16.35 -3.25 8.37
C GLY A 96 -17.22 -2.91 7.16
N ASP A 97 -17.50 -1.63 6.93
CA ASP A 97 -18.23 -1.17 5.74
C ASP A 97 -17.30 -1.22 4.51
N PHE A 98 -17.85 -1.69 3.39
CA PHE A 98 -17.13 -1.83 2.13
C PHE A 98 -17.73 -0.93 1.07
N GLU A 99 -16.91 -0.06 0.49
CA GLU A 99 -17.36 0.98 -0.44
C GLU A 99 -16.40 1.13 -1.63
N MET A 100 -16.84 1.90 -2.63
CA MET A 100 -16.12 2.07 -3.89
C MET A 100 -16.27 3.50 -4.45
N ILE A 101 -15.17 4.02 -4.99
CA ILE A 101 -15.15 5.24 -5.81
C ILE A 101 -14.53 4.96 -7.18
N LYS A 102 -14.96 5.69 -8.20
CA LYS A 102 -14.33 5.69 -9.54
C LYS A 102 -13.10 6.59 -9.53
N ILE A 103 -12.04 6.16 -10.21
CA ILE A 103 -10.78 6.89 -10.37
C ILE A 103 -10.39 7.01 -11.85
#